data_AF-A0A0C2CRE5-F1
#
_entry.id   AF-A0A0C2CRE5-F1
#
_cell.length_a   1.000
_cell.length_b   1.000
_cell.length_c   1.000
_cell.angle_alpha   90.00
_cell.angle_beta   90.00
_cell.angle_gamma   90.00
#
_symmetry.space_group_name_H-M   'P 1'
#
loop_
_entity.id
_entity.type
_entity.pdbx_description
1 polymer ?
#
loop_
_entity_poly.entity_id
_entity_poly.type
_entity_poly.pdbx_seq_one_letter_code
_entity_poly.pdbx_strand_id
1 'polypeptide(L)'
;LSFFQLDKNNLSEKYRGFVATTCNAGALARDFTSSICVGKLIPAIAEAYPNTTTSFVLLPHGLPDFQFNGDAGAIKLSTRILTYVDDHGHPKQIMVSSAEGQADVLLAAQNGRLGGDLKLNRLAVRLHRSALPGMDPSSIEQLTPLAKTFIGPQLSQALKKGVPFPLKDSITFVEPQLKTRDGYIELATDFVLNENALRKKIRETFADIDI
;
A
#
# COMPACT_ATOMS: atom_id res chain seq x y z
N LEU A 1 -5.42 1.34 11.86
CA LEU A 1 -4.43 0.97 10.83
C LEU A 1 -4.82 -0.40 10.28
N SER A 2 -5.18 -0.48 9.01
CA SER A 2 -5.59 -1.72 8.36
C SER A 2 -4.35 -2.51 7.95
N PHE A 3 -4.30 -3.82 8.22
CA PHE A 3 -3.26 -4.71 7.70
C PHE A 3 -3.66 -5.23 6.32
N PHE A 4 -2.67 -5.63 5.52
CA PHE A 4 -2.91 -6.16 4.19
C PHE A 4 -2.29 -7.56 4.06
N GLN A 5 -3.06 -8.52 3.55
CA GLN A 5 -2.62 -9.91 3.39
C GLN A 5 -2.57 -10.30 1.91
N LEU A 6 -1.41 -10.79 1.48
CA LEU A 6 -1.17 -11.41 0.19
C LEU A 6 -1.10 -12.92 0.35
N ASP A 7 -2.00 -13.62 -0.33
CA ASP A 7 -2.02 -15.07 -0.43
C ASP A 7 -2.61 -15.50 -1.78
N LYS A 8 -2.69 -16.82 -2.01
CA LYS A 8 -3.21 -17.39 -3.26
C LYS A 8 -4.65 -16.99 -3.61
N ASN A 9 -5.46 -16.62 -2.62
CA ASN A 9 -6.87 -16.29 -2.78
C ASN A 9 -7.04 -14.83 -3.19
N ASN A 10 -6.18 -13.94 -2.69
CA ASN A 10 -6.24 -12.51 -2.96
C ASN A 10 -5.39 -12.09 -4.18
N LEU A 11 -4.60 -13.01 -4.73
CA LEU A 11 -3.82 -12.80 -5.95
C LEU A 11 -4.61 -13.23 -7.20
N SER A 12 -4.48 -12.47 -8.28
CA SER A 12 -5.02 -12.90 -9.58
C SER A 12 -4.28 -14.14 -10.08
N GLU A 13 -4.92 -14.91 -10.95
CA GLU A 13 -4.40 -16.19 -11.43
C GLU A 13 -2.98 -16.10 -12.00
N LYS A 14 -2.69 -15.01 -12.72
CA LYS A 14 -1.36 -14.69 -13.24
C LYS A 14 -0.27 -14.65 -12.16
N TYR A 15 -0.62 -14.21 -10.96
CA TYR A 15 0.31 -13.99 -9.86
C TYR A 15 0.29 -15.10 -8.79
N ARG A 16 -0.55 -16.12 -8.91
CA ARG A 16 -0.63 -17.20 -7.90
C ARG A 16 0.67 -18.00 -7.77
N GLY A 17 1.42 -18.14 -8.86
CA GLY A 17 2.73 -18.80 -8.84
C GLY A 17 3.73 -18.18 -7.85
N PHE A 18 3.62 -16.87 -7.59
CA PHE A 18 4.57 -16.15 -6.73
C PHE A 18 4.54 -16.59 -5.28
N VAL A 19 3.39 -17.04 -4.77
CA VAL A 19 3.26 -17.53 -3.40
C VAL A 19 3.52 -19.03 -3.27
N ALA A 20 3.79 -19.74 -4.38
CA ALA A 20 4.09 -21.16 -4.31
C ALA A 20 5.51 -21.42 -3.80
N THR A 21 5.67 -22.38 -2.90
CA THR A 21 7.00 -22.78 -2.40
C THR A 21 7.75 -23.68 -3.39
N THR A 22 7.06 -24.24 -4.38
CA THR A 22 7.66 -25.05 -5.43
C THR A 22 7.20 -24.55 -6.79
N CYS A 23 8.15 -24.37 -7.71
CA CYS A 23 7.87 -23.91 -9.06
C CYS A 23 7.50 -25.14 -9.91
N ASN A 24 6.29 -25.16 -10.48
CA ASN A 24 5.90 -26.20 -11.43
C ASN A 24 6.59 -25.94 -12.78
N ALA A 25 7.61 -26.73 -13.11
CA ALA A 25 8.33 -26.65 -14.38
C ALA A 25 7.50 -27.12 -15.62
N GLY A 26 6.26 -27.60 -15.42
CA GLY A 26 5.49 -28.33 -16.44
C GLY A 26 4.26 -27.64 -17.04
N ALA A 27 3.83 -26.49 -16.55
CA ALA A 27 2.73 -25.75 -17.18
C ALA A 27 3.33 -24.80 -18.22
N LEU A 28 3.27 -25.19 -19.51
CA LEU A 28 3.60 -24.39 -20.70
C LEU A 28 3.81 -22.90 -20.39
N ALA A 29 5.05 -22.53 -20.04
CA ALA A 29 5.41 -21.18 -19.64
C ALA A 29 5.34 -20.26 -20.87
N ARG A 30 4.14 -19.81 -21.22
CA ARG A 30 3.96 -18.77 -22.25
C ARG A 30 4.25 -17.38 -21.68
N ASP A 31 4.36 -17.21 -20.35
CA ASP A 31 4.60 -15.92 -19.70
C ASP A 31 5.65 -16.06 -18.58
N PHE A 32 6.70 -15.22 -18.60
CA PHE A 32 7.81 -15.23 -17.62
C PHE A 32 7.31 -15.13 -16.17
N THR A 33 6.20 -14.42 -15.97
CA THR A 33 5.60 -14.19 -14.65
C THR A 33 5.01 -15.44 -14.01
N SER A 34 4.59 -16.45 -14.78
CA SER A 34 4.10 -17.72 -14.24
C SER A 34 5.23 -18.68 -13.88
N SER A 35 6.48 -18.36 -14.24
CA SER A 35 7.67 -19.19 -13.98
C SER A 35 8.39 -18.86 -12.66
N ILE A 36 7.98 -17.78 -11.99
CA ILE A 36 8.60 -17.30 -10.74
C ILE A 36 7.72 -17.72 -9.56
N CYS A 37 8.35 -18.38 -8.59
CA CYS A 37 7.74 -18.75 -7.32
C CYS A 37 8.67 -18.35 -6.16
N VAL A 38 8.13 -18.19 -4.96
CA VAL A 38 8.93 -17.80 -3.79
C VAL A 38 10.04 -18.81 -3.50
N GLY A 39 9.81 -20.10 -3.78
CA GLY A 39 10.82 -21.15 -3.62
C GLY A 39 12.06 -20.98 -4.51
N LYS A 40 11.91 -20.36 -5.68
CA LYS A 40 13.06 -20.06 -6.56
C LYS A 40 13.82 -18.83 -6.11
N LEU A 41 13.14 -17.87 -5.50
CA LEU A 41 13.74 -16.64 -4.96
C LEU A 41 14.39 -16.89 -3.59
N ILE A 42 13.82 -17.81 -2.81
CA ILE A 42 14.30 -18.19 -1.48
C ILE A 42 14.30 -19.73 -1.38
N PRO A 43 15.37 -20.39 -1.85
CA PRO A 43 15.47 -21.86 -1.89
C PRO A 43 15.23 -22.53 -0.53
N ALA A 44 15.67 -21.91 0.56
CA ALA A 44 15.45 -22.42 1.92
C ALA A 44 13.96 -22.63 2.27
N ILE A 45 13.04 -21.87 1.66
CA ILE A 45 11.60 -22.08 1.82
C ILE A 45 11.16 -23.35 1.09
N ALA A 46 11.64 -23.54 -0.14
CA ALA A 46 11.28 -24.71 -0.96
C ALA A 46 11.77 -26.02 -0.34
N GLU A 47 12.98 -26.01 0.21
CA GLU A 47 13.61 -27.18 0.85
C GLU A 47 12.90 -27.58 2.14
N ALA A 48 12.57 -26.61 3.00
CA ALA A 48 11.92 -26.88 4.28
C ALA A 48 10.41 -27.16 4.16
N TYR A 49 9.74 -26.54 3.17
CA TYR A 49 8.30 -26.63 2.97
C TYR A 49 7.96 -26.82 1.49
N PRO A 50 8.20 -28.01 0.91
CA PRO A 50 7.88 -28.28 -0.49
C PRO A 50 6.37 -28.40 -0.74
N ASN A 51 5.94 -28.12 -1.98
CA ASN A 51 4.57 -28.33 -2.49
C ASN A 51 3.46 -27.65 -1.69
N THR A 52 3.73 -26.45 -1.18
CA THR A 52 2.76 -25.65 -0.43
C THR A 52 2.77 -24.19 -0.89
N THR A 53 2.10 -23.31 -0.15
CA THR A 53 2.01 -21.87 -0.43
C THR A 53 2.40 -21.04 0.78
N THR A 54 2.94 -19.86 0.52
CA THR A 54 3.19 -18.82 1.51
C THR A 54 2.09 -17.77 1.52
N SER A 55 2.02 -17.03 2.61
CA SER A 55 1.29 -15.76 2.68
C SER A 55 2.14 -14.68 3.32
N PHE A 56 1.88 -13.44 2.94
CA PHE A 56 2.60 -12.26 3.43
C PHE A 56 1.61 -11.29 4.06
N VAL A 57 1.79 -11.02 5.34
CA VAL A 57 0.99 -10.04 6.08
C VAL A 57 1.82 -8.78 6.26
N LEU A 58 1.37 -7.68 5.65
CA LEU A 58 2.00 -6.37 5.72
C LEU A 58 1.37 -5.57 6.87
N LEU A 59 2.21 -5.17 7.81
CA LEU A 59 1.88 -4.43 9.02
C LEU A 59 2.60 -3.07 8.99
N PRO A 60 1.90 -1.97 8.70
CA PRO A 60 2.50 -0.64 8.73
C PRO A 60 3.15 -0.35 10.10
N HIS A 61 4.39 0.12 10.11
CA HIS A 61 5.12 0.46 11.35
C HIS A 61 4.66 1.79 11.96
N GLY A 62 3.86 2.57 11.22
CA GLY A 62 3.34 3.86 11.65
C GLY A 62 2.64 4.58 10.50
N LEU A 63 2.28 5.85 10.73
CA LEU A 63 1.86 6.73 9.65
C LEU A 63 3.05 6.99 8.72
N PRO A 64 2.84 7.05 7.39
CA PRO A 64 3.90 7.47 6.47
C PRO A 64 4.37 8.88 6.81
N ASP A 65 5.67 9.13 6.67
CA ASP A 65 6.20 10.49 6.75
C ASP A 65 6.04 11.17 5.40
N PHE A 66 5.38 12.32 5.39
CA PHE A 66 5.12 13.13 4.20
C PHE A 66 5.98 14.37 4.24
N GLN A 67 6.79 14.56 3.20
CA GLN A 67 7.61 15.74 3.02
C GLN A 67 7.14 16.47 1.76
N PHE A 68 6.78 17.73 1.91
CA PHE A 68 6.37 18.60 0.82
C PHE A 68 7.53 19.54 0.54
N ASN A 69 8.12 19.42 -0.66
CA ASN A 69 9.32 20.16 -1.04
C ASN A 69 9.05 20.84 -2.39
N GLY A 70 8.61 22.10 -2.37
CA GLY A 70 8.17 22.81 -3.58
C GLY A 70 7.06 22.06 -4.33
N ASP A 71 7.28 21.75 -5.61
CA ASP A 71 6.25 21.21 -6.51
C ASP A 71 5.94 19.72 -6.32
N ALA A 72 6.71 18.99 -5.50
CA ALA A 72 6.58 17.54 -5.33
C ALA A 72 6.47 17.14 -3.85
N GLY A 73 5.66 16.12 -3.59
CA GLY A 73 5.63 15.42 -2.32
C GLY A 73 6.52 14.18 -2.37
N ALA A 74 7.18 13.86 -1.26
CA ALA A 74 7.83 12.58 -1.04
C ALA A 74 7.20 11.88 0.16
N ILE A 75 6.99 10.56 0.03
CA ILE A 75 6.52 9.72 1.12
C ILE A 75 7.60 8.70 1.47
N LYS A 76 7.92 8.61 2.76
CA LYS A 76 8.67 7.49 3.32
C LYS A 76 7.70 6.47 3.92
N LEU A 77 7.82 5.23 3.45
CA LEU A 77 7.00 4.10 3.83
C LEU A 77 7.84 3.12 4.65
N SER A 78 7.30 2.62 5.76
CA SER A 78 7.92 1.56 6.54
C SER A 78 6.86 0.55 6.97
N THR A 79 7.09 -0.72 6.66
CA THR A 79 6.17 -1.80 6.98
C THR A 79 6.95 -3.03 7.46
N ARG A 80 6.35 -3.79 8.37
CA ARG A 80 6.81 -5.11 8.77
C ARG A 80 6.06 -6.15 7.96
N ILE A 81 6.77 -7.14 7.47
CA ILE A 81 6.21 -8.25 6.71
C ILE A 81 6.35 -9.50 7.56
N LEU A 82 5.22 -10.12 7.88
CA LEU A 82 5.18 -11.45 8.47
C LEU A 82 4.94 -12.45 7.34
N THR A 83 5.84 -13.42 7.19
CA THR A 83 5.70 -14.48 6.20
C THR A 83 5.29 -15.76 6.87
N TYR A 84 4.20 -16.33 6.38
CA TYR A 84 3.67 -17.61 6.80
C TYR A 84 3.80 -18.63 5.67
N VAL A 85 3.82 -19.90 6.04
CA VAL A 85 3.64 -21.03 5.15
C VAL A 85 2.43 -21.84 5.60
N ASP A 86 1.76 -22.48 4.65
CA ASP A 86 0.74 -23.49 4.95
C ASP A 86 1.45 -24.82 5.31
N ASP A 87 1.46 -25.14 6.59
CA ASP A 87 1.99 -26.38 7.17
C ASP A 87 0.81 -27.31 7.49
N HIS A 88 0.45 -28.17 6.54
CA HIS A 88 -0.64 -29.15 6.66
C HIS A 88 -2.02 -28.54 7.00
N GLY A 89 -2.37 -27.40 6.39
CA GLY A 89 -3.62 -26.68 6.62
C GLY A 89 -3.53 -25.62 7.72
N HIS A 90 -2.37 -25.48 8.37
CA HIS A 90 -2.16 -24.50 9.44
C HIS A 90 -1.13 -23.44 9.06
N PRO A 91 -1.45 -22.14 9.20
CA PRO A 91 -0.49 -21.08 8.91
C PRO A 91 0.61 -21.06 9.98
N LYS A 92 1.86 -21.23 9.55
CA LYS A 92 3.04 -21.19 10.42
C LYS A 92 3.95 -20.04 10.04
N GLN A 93 4.24 -19.15 10.99
CA GLN A 93 5.14 -18.03 10.74
C GLN A 93 6.58 -18.52 10.59
N ILE A 94 7.19 -18.26 9.45
CA ILE A 94 8.55 -18.72 9.13
C ILE A 94 9.55 -17.57 9.09
N MET A 95 9.09 -16.34 8.89
CA MET A 95 9.98 -15.19 8.74
C MET A 95 9.31 -13.87 9.14
N VAL A 96 10.15 -12.95 9.62
CA VAL A 96 9.82 -11.54 9.85
C VAL A 96 10.84 -10.69 9.09
N SER A 97 10.35 -9.83 8.21
CA SER A 97 11.14 -8.85 7.46
C SER A 97 10.54 -7.45 7.59
N SER A 98 11.27 -6.44 7.14
CA SER A 98 10.75 -5.09 6.92
C SER A 98 10.86 -4.71 5.46
N ALA A 99 9.98 -3.82 5.01
CA ALA A 99 10.14 -3.12 3.76
C ALA A 99 10.13 -1.61 4.01
N GLU A 100 11.18 -0.95 3.53
CA GLU A 100 11.37 0.49 3.58
C GLU A 100 11.26 1.03 2.14
N GLY A 101 10.33 1.95 1.92
CA GLY A 101 10.04 2.51 0.61
C GLY A 101 10.18 4.02 0.59
N GLN A 102 10.55 4.56 -0.57
CA GLN A 102 10.47 5.99 -0.86
C GLN A 102 9.72 6.17 -2.18
N ALA A 103 8.69 7.00 -2.15
CA ALA A 103 7.86 7.29 -3.31
C ALA A 103 7.70 8.78 -3.52
N ASP A 104 7.68 9.20 -4.78
CA ASP A 104 7.26 10.55 -5.15
C ASP A 104 5.74 10.57 -5.30
N VAL A 105 5.15 11.70 -4.95
CA VAL A 105 3.71 11.90 -4.97
C VAL A 105 3.37 13.20 -5.66
N LEU A 106 2.42 13.09 -6.59
CA LEU A 106 1.78 14.20 -7.28
C LEU A 106 0.35 14.28 -6.78
N LEU A 107 0.07 15.27 -5.94
CA LEU A 107 -1.26 15.48 -5.39
C LEU A 107 -2.14 16.25 -6.37
N ALA A 108 -3.43 15.95 -6.34
CA ALA A 108 -4.44 16.64 -7.13
C ALA A 108 -5.74 16.80 -6.33
N ALA A 109 -6.40 17.93 -6.54
CA ALA A 109 -7.73 18.20 -6.01
C ALA A 109 -8.76 17.92 -7.11
N GLN A 110 -9.57 16.87 -6.96
CA GLN A 110 -10.61 16.52 -7.93
C GLN A 110 -11.85 15.98 -7.21
N ASN A 111 -13.03 16.39 -7.67
CA ASN A 111 -14.33 15.89 -7.17
C ASN A 111 -14.49 16.01 -5.64
N GLY A 112 -14.04 17.11 -5.05
CA GLY A 112 -14.10 17.32 -3.60
C GLY A 112 -13.18 16.41 -2.78
N ARG A 113 -12.14 15.85 -3.41
CA ARG A 113 -11.17 14.96 -2.76
C ARG A 113 -9.75 15.41 -3.06
N LEU A 114 -8.89 15.26 -2.05
CA LEU A 114 -7.44 15.30 -2.18
C LEU A 114 -6.97 13.89 -2.53
N GLY A 115 -6.66 13.67 -3.81
CA GLY A 115 -6.08 12.44 -4.30
C GLY A 115 -4.68 12.68 -4.86
N GLY A 116 -4.16 11.68 -5.58
CA GLY A 116 -2.92 11.85 -6.29
C GLY A 116 -2.41 10.58 -6.95
N ASP A 117 -1.31 10.74 -7.67
CA ASP A 117 -0.51 9.66 -8.20
C ASP A 117 0.73 9.45 -7.35
N LEU A 118 1.14 8.18 -7.24
CA LEU A 118 2.30 7.76 -6.48
C LEU A 118 3.24 6.97 -7.39
N LYS A 119 4.53 7.30 -7.33
CA LYS A 119 5.60 6.57 -8.01
C LYS A 119 6.59 6.05 -6.99
N LEU A 120 6.59 4.74 -6.78
CA LEU A 120 7.54 4.09 -5.88
C LEU A 120 8.93 4.04 -6.52
N ASN A 121 9.85 4.85 -6.00
CA ASN A 121 11.21 4.97 -6.54
C ASN A 121 12.11 3.87 -6.00
N ARG A 122 12.16 3.77 -4.68
CA ARG A 122 13.00 2.80 -3.96
C ARG A 122 12.13 1.97 -3.05
N LEU A 123 12.48 0.70 -2.97
CA LEU A 123 11.96 -0.26 -2.00
C LEU A 123 13.15 -1.11 -1.60
N ALA A 124 13.34 -1.32 -0.31
CA ALA A 124 14.35 -2.22 0.23
C ALA A 124 13.66 -3.16 1.20
N VAL A 125 13.95 -4.45 1.10
CA VAL A 125 13.42 -5.46 2.02
C VAL A 125 14.56 -6.01 2.85
N ARG A 126 14.39 -6.06 4.17
CA ARG A 126 15.42 -6.55 5.10
C ARG A 126 14.88 -7.67 5.96
N LEU A 127 15.66 -8.73 6.13
CA LEU A 127 15.35 -9.81 7.05
C LEU A 127 15.62 -9.37 8.50
N HIS A 128 14.68 -9.66 9.41
CA HIS A 128 14.91 -9.48 10.85
C HIS A 128 15.03 -10.81 11.58
N ARG A 129 14.19 -11.79 11.24
CA ARG A 129 14.16 -13.10 11.88
C ARG A 129 13.70 -14.16 10.89
N SER A 130 14.34 -15.33 10.96
CA SER A 130 13.92 -16.51 10.22
C SER A 130 13.88 -17.72 11.15
N ALA A 131 12.90 -18.59 10.94
CA ALA A 131 12.86 -19.93 11.53
C ALA A 131 13.49 -20.98 10.59
N LEU A 132 13.94 -20.58 9.40
CA LEU A 132 14.57 -21.44 8.42
C LEU A 132 16.09 -21.44 8.61
N PRO A 133 16.72 -22.60 8.85
CA PRO A 133 18.17 -22.69 9.00
C PRO A 133 18.87 -22.31 7.69
N GLY A 134 20.00 -21.59 7.80
CA GLY A 134 20.81 -21.21 6.65
C GLY A 134 20.21 -20.13 5.74
N MET A 135 19.14 -19.44 6.17
CA MET A 135 18.60 -18.31 5.39
C MET A 135 19.61 -17.16 5.33
N ASP A 136 20.09 -16.87 4.12
CA ASP A 136 20.90 -15.69 3.85
C ASP A 136 19.99 -14.44 3.80
N PRO A 137 20.25 -13.39 4.61
CA PRO A 137 19.55 -12.12 4.52
C PRO A 137 19.51 -11.53 3.11
N SER A 138 20.54 -11.73 2.29
CA SER A 138 20.59 -11.21 0.91
C SER A 138 19.54 -11.85 -0.01
N SER A 139 19.11 -13.08 0.29
CA SER A 139 18.05 -13.77 -0.47
C SER A 139 16.70 -13.06 -0.34
N ILE A 140 16.48 -12.32 0.75
CA ILE A 140 15.25 -11.55 0.95
C ILE A 140 15.21 -10.30 0.07
N GLU A 141 16.37 -9.74 -0.27
CA GLU A 141 16.44 -8.60 -1.20
C GLU A 141 15.93 -8.97 -2.60
N GLN A 142 16.00 -10.26 -2.97
CA GLN A 142 15.41 -10.77 -4.22
C GLN A 142 13.88 -10.67 -4.26
N LEU A 143 13.21 -10.48 -3.12
CA LEU A 143 11.78 -10.19 -3.08
C LEU A 143 11.47 -8.72 -3.44
N THR A 144 12.45 -7.84 -3.49
CA THR A 144 12.25 -6.40 -3.72
C THR A 144 11.51 -6.10 -5.04
N PRO A 145 11.91 -6.65 -6.20
CA PRO A 145 11.19 -6.41 -7.45
C PRO A 145 9.73 -6.89 -7.36
N LEU A 146 9.51 -8.04 -6.72
CA LEU A 146 8.19 -8.62 -6.53
C LEU A 146 7.31 -7.75 -5.63
N ALA A 147 7.86 -7.30 -4.51
CA ALA A 147 7.18 -6.40 -3.59
C ALA A 147 6.82 -5.08 -4.29
N LYS A 148 7.69 -4.55 -5.16
CA LYS A 148 7.40 -3.36 -5.97
C LYS A 148 6.22 -3.57 -6.93
N THR A 149 6.10 -4.76 -7.54
CA THR A 149 4.99 -5.12 -8.44
C THR A 149 3.63 -5.12 -7.75
N PHE A 150 3.54 -5.51 -6.48
CA PHE A 150 2.26 -5.57 -5.75
C PHE A 150 1.96 -4.33 -4.92
N ILE A 151 2.95 -3.82 -4.19
CA ILE A 151 2.77 -2.71 -3.25
C ILE A 151 2.55 -1.40 -4.03
N GLY A 152 3.30 -1.16 -5.11
CA GLY A 152 3.21 0.07 -5.89
C GLY A 152 1.80 0.36 -6.41
N PRO A 153 1.16 -0.56 -7.17
CA PRO A 153 -0.19 -0.37 -7.67
C PRO A 153 -1.25 -0.19 -6.58
N GLN A 154 -1.13 -0.92 -5.46
CA GLN A 154 -2.09 -0.79 -4.36
C GLN A 154 -1.99 0.57 -3.66
N LEU A 155 -0.78 1.05 -3.41
CA LEU A 155 -0.55 2.38 -2.86
C LEU A 155 -1.04 3.47 -3.82
N SER A 156 -0.77 3.33 -5.11
CA SER A 156 -1.28 4.23 -6.15
C SER A 156 -2.81 4.24 -6.17
N GLN A 157 -3.46 3.08 -6.13
CA GLN A 157 -4.92 2.99 -6.12
C GLN A 157 -5.53 3.60 -4.85
N ALA A 158 -4.92 3.37 -3.68
CA ALA A 158 -5.35 3.96 -2.42
C ALA A 158 -5.24 5.49 -2.46
N LEU A 159 -4.14 6.03 -2.99
CA LEU A 159 -3.94 7.48 -3.12
C LEU A 159 -4.88 8.11 -4.17
N LYS A 160 -5.13 7.42 -5.29
CA LYS A 160 -6.10 7.85 -6.31
C LYS A 160 -7.52 7.95 -5.74
N LYS A 161 -7.90 7.03 -4.86
CA LYS A 161 -9.19 7.13 -4.15
C LYS A 161 -9.25 8.41 -3.32
N GLY A 162 -8.11 8.90 -2.83
CA GLY A 162 -7.98 10.17 -2.13
C GLY A 162 -8.74 10.24 -0.81
N VAL A 163 -8.58 11.36 -0.11
CA VAL A 163 -9.35 11.71 1.09
C VAL A 163 -10.33 12.83 0.75
N PRO A 164 -11.59 12.79 1.22
CA PRO A 164 -12.51 13.91 1.01
C PRO A 164 -11.96 15.16 1.69
N PHE A 165 -12.14 16.33 1.07
CA PHE A 165 -11.82 17.59 1.72
C PHE A 165 -12.70 17.80 2.96
N PRO A 166 -12.18 18.51 3.99
CA PRO A 166 -13.02 19.06 5.03
C PRO A 166 -14.16 19.88 4.40
N LEU A 167 -15.33 19.89 5.03
CA LEU A 167 -16.49 20.68 4.59
C LEU A 167 -17.13 20.27 3.25
N LYS A 168 -16.77 19.14 2.64
CA LYS A 168 -17.39 18.64 1.40
C LYS A 168 -18.93 18.52 1.42
N ASP A 169 -19.53 18.43 2.60
CA ASP A 169 -20.98 18.33 2.77
C ASP A 169 -21.66 19.71 2.85
N SER A 170 -20.87 20.75 3.17
CA SER A 170 -21.32 22.14 3.36
C SER A 170 -20.98 23.04 2.17
N ILE A 171 -19.90 22.74 1.44
CA ILE A 171 -19.44 23.52 0.28
C ILE A 171 -19.08 22.60 -0.88
N THR A 172 -19.30 23.10 -2.10
CA THR A 172 -18.81 22.51 -3.34
C THR A 172 -17.67 23.35 -3.87
N PHE A 173 -16.51 22.73 -4.08
CA PHE A 173 -15.32 23.36 -4.64
C PHE A 173 -15.49 23.58 -6.15
N VAL A 174 -15.17 24.78 -6.63
CA VAL A 174 -15.18 25.19 -8.03
C VAL A 174 -13.74 25.47 -8.45
N GLU A 175 -13.30 24.79 -9.51
CA GLU A 175 -11.96 24.90 -10.09
C GLU A 175 -10.82 24.88 -9.05
N PRO A 176 -10.71 23.83 -8.21
CA PRO A 176 -9.68 23.78 -7.19
C PRO A 176 -8.28 23.67 -7.79
N GLN A 177 -7.42 24.61 -7.42
CA GLN A 177 -6.01 24.68 -7.75
C GLN A 177 -5.20 24.23 -6.53
N LEU A 178 -4.42 23.18 -6.69
CA LEU A 178 -3.56 22.66 -5.63
C LEU A 178 -2.11 23.05 -5.89
N LYS A 179 -1.46 23.68 -4.91
CA LYS A 179 -0.03 23.98 -4.95
C LYS A 179 0.65 23.38 -3.74
N THR A 180 1.68 22.59 -3.99
CA THR A 180 2.54 22.07 -2.93
C THR A 180 3.53 23.17 -2.54
N ARG A 181 3.74 23.35 -1.24
CA ARG A 181 4.67 24.32 -0.65
C ARG A 181 5.51 23.61 0.41
N ASP A 182 6.58 24.26 0.85
CA ASP A 182 7.40 23.69 1.92
C ASP A 182 6.61 23.60 3.23
N GLY A 183 6.35 22.36 3.66
CA GLY A 183 5.63 22.06 4.90
C GLY A 183 4.10 22.13 4.85
N TYR A 184 3.49 22.55 3.73
CA TYR A 184 2.02 22.59 3.60
C TYR A 184 1.54 22.49 2.16
N ILE A 185 0.23 22.28 2.01
CA ILE A 185 -0.46 22.26 0.71
C ILE A 185 -1.43 23.45 0.69
N GLU A 186 -1.33 24.27 -0.35
CA GLU A 186 -2.24 25.39 -0.63
C GLU A 186 -3.34 24.90 -1.56
N LEU A 187 -4.61 25.05 -1.14
CA LEU A 187 -5.79 24.81 -1.96
C LEU A 187 -6.47 26.16 -2.22
N ALA A 188 -6.38 26.64 -3.46
CA ALA A 188 -7.05 27.86 -3.92
C ALA A 188 -8.24 27.48 -4.81
N THR A 189 -9.43 28.00 -4.51
CA THR A 189 -10.67 27.53 -5.14
C THR A 189 -11.79 28.52 -4.87
N ASP A 190 -12.71 28.67 -5.81
CA ASP A 190 -14.01 29.25 -5.53
C ASP A 190 -14.91 28.20 -4.88
N PHE A 191 -15.96 28.61 -4.18
CA PHE A 191 -16.87 27.66 -3.54
C PHE A 191 -18.32 28.07 -3.65
N VAL A 192 -19.19 27.07 -3.74
CA VAL A 192 -20.64 27.20 -3.64
C VAL A 192 -21.09 26.65 -2.30
N LEU A 193 -21.78 27.47 -1.52
CA LEU A 193 -22.39 27.05 -0.26
C LEU A 193 -23.63 26.20 -0.51
N ASN A 194 -23.73 25.08 0.22
CA ASN A 194 -24.92 24.27 0.24
C ASN A 194 -25.99 24.95 1.12
N GLU A 195 -27.05 25.46 0.50
CA GLU A 195 -28.14 26.17 1.19
C GLU A 195 -28.76 25.32 2.31
N ASN A 196 -28.97 24.03 2.09
CA ASN A 196 -29.56 23.14 3.10
C ASN A 196 -28.65 22.98 4.31
N ALA A 197 -27.34 22.84 4.07
CA ALA A 197 -26.34 22.77 5.14
C ALA A 197 -26.28 24.09 5.93
N LEU A 198 -26.35 25.23 5.23
CA LEU A 198 -26.38 26.55 5.84
C LEU A 198 -27.63 26.77 6.70
N ARG A 199 -28.82 26.48 6.15
CA ARG A 199 -30.10 26.59 6.88
C ARG A 199 -30.12 25.71 8.13
N LYS A 200 -29.58 24.49 8.04
CA LYS A 200 -29.44 23.60 9.19
C LYS A 200 -28.55 24.23 10.26
N LYS A 201 -27.39 24.76 9.88
CA LYS A 201 -26.45 25.38 10.82
C LYS A 201 -27.04 26.62 11.48
N ILE A 202 -27.76 27.46 10.73
CA ILE A 202 -28.50 28.61 11.27
C ILE A 202 -29.51 28.14 12.33
N ARG A 203 -30.35 27.14 12.02
CA ARG A 203 -31.32 26.62 12.98
C ARG A 203 -30.67 26.08 14.25
N GLU A 204 -29.57 25.34 14.14
CA GLU A 204 -28.81 24.87 15.31
C GLU A 204 -28.33 26.05 16.16
N THR A 205 -27.68 27.05 15.54
CA THR A 205 -27.16 28.22 16.25
C THR A 205 -28.26 29.01 16.99
N PHE A 206 -29.43 29.18 16.37
CA PHE A 206 -30.55 29.91 16.98
C PHE A 206 -31.42 29.06 17.90
N ALA A 207 -31.28 27.72 17.88
CA ALA A 207 -31.93 26.84 18.85
C ALA A 207 -31.18 26.81 20.19
N ASP A 208 -29.87 27.04 20.19
CA ASP A 208 -29.04 27.18 21.40
C ASP A 208 -29.15 28.58 22.06
N ILE A 209 -29.85 29.51 21.41
CA ILE A 209 -30.19 30.81 21.99
C ILE A 209 -31.54 30.65 22.68
N ASP A 210 -31.54 30.09 23.89
CA ASP A 210 -32.67 30.21 24.82
C ASP A 210 -32.80 31.70 25.20
N ILE A 211 -33.84 32.37 24.66
CA ILE A 211 -34.43 33.58 25.23
C ILE A 211 -35.66 33.16 26.03
#